data_AF-A0AA38P1W0-F1
#
_entry.id   AF-A0AA38P1W0-F1
#
_cell.length_a   1.000
_cell.length_b   1.000
_cell.length_c   1.000
_cell.angle_alpha   90.00
_cell.angle_beta   90.00
_cell.angle_gamma   90.00
#
_symmetry.space_group_name_H-M   'P 1'
#
loop_
_entity.id
_entity.type
_entity.pdbx_description
1 polymer ?
#
loop_
_entity_poly.entity_id
_entity_poly.type
_entity_poly.pdbx_seq_one_letter_code
_entity_poly.pdbx_strand_id
1 'polypeptide(L)'
;MKSIAMLTAYNYHPQIKDSTEKIDVKSEEPIVHESLAPSFGDINNASESVKELDEKMKLMIAITMKKLIELKEKKSLSWDNIQGCFNQNTSLVADSSPTEIVKEYVSESSSDFKFDGSADPQLVQKVMTWWESVACPDPDIRNDSKLDINSLAKIVAWSGATVTNFIDFWSKHERHERTLLEVGVMRYPTIAKPYFKVYRIKLFAWSDCTRTVWHQEDKNGIKSTVTSQTFRPNDEVLSQVKKETTKKAADEIDDMFP
;
A
#
# COMPACT_ATOMS: atom_id res chain seq x y z
N MET A 1 -22.74 -13.80 -4.41
CA MET A 1 -21.86 -14.55 -5.35
C MET A 1 -21.04 -13.64 -6.28
N LYS A 2 -21.62 -12.71 -7.06
CA LYS A 2 -20.82 -11.77 -7.91
C LYS A 2 -19.87 -10.80 -7.16
N SER A 3 -20.11 -10.52 -5.88
CA SER A 3 -19.33 -9.53 -5.10
C SER A 3 -17.97 -10.03 -4.61
N ILE A 4 -17.76 -11.35 -4.53
CA ILE A 4 -16.55 -11.97 -3.96
C ILE A 4 -15.46 -12.13 -5.02
N ALA A 5 -15.85 -12.51 -6.25
CA ALA A 5 -14.96 -12.47 -7.42
C ALA A 5 -14.38 -11.07 -7.69
N MET A 6 -15.07 -10.00 -7.26
CA MET A 6 -14.56 -8.63 -7.37
C MET A 6 -13.40 -8.32 -6.40
N LEU A 7 -13.29 -9.03 -5.28
CA LEU A 7 -12.19 -8.87 -4.31
C LEU A 7 -10.98 -9.75 -4.66
N THR A 8 -11.13 -10.71 -5.56
CA THR A 8 -10.06 -11.62 -6.02
C THR A 8 -9.54 -11.32 -7.43
N ALA A 9 -10.32 -10.63 -8.27
CA ALA A 9 -10.03 -10.45 -9.70
C ALA A 9 -9.30 -9.14 -10.08
N TYR A 10 -8.40 -8.62 -9.25
CA TYR A 10 -7.58 -7.47 -9.65
C TYR A 10 -6.10 -7.83 -9.71
N ASN A 11 -5.59 -7.89 -10.94
CA ASN A 11 -4.17 -7.74 -11.23
C ASN A 11 -3.73 -6.36 -10.75
N TYR A 12 -3.13 -6.29 -9.57
CA TYR A 12 -2.49 -5.06 -9.13
C TYR A 12 -1.28 -4.79 -10.02
N HIS A 13 -1.36 -3.70 -10.79
CA HIS A 13 -0.23 -2.97 -11.36
C HIS A 13 -0.59 -1.50 -11.14
N PRO A 14 0.26 -0.71 -10.46
CA PRO A 14 -0.06 0.70 -10.24
C PRO A 14 -0.21 1.38 -11.61
N GLN A 15 -1.44 1.67 -12.01
CA GLN A 15 -1.76 2.43 -13.22
C GLN A 15 -1.55 3.90 -12.91
N ILE A 16 -0.29 4.32 -12.98
CA ILE A 16 0.11 5.72 -12.88
C ILE A 16 -0.44 6.43 -14.13
N LYS A 17 -1.48 7.27 -13.96
CA LYS A 17 -2.16 7.98 -15.06
C LYS A 17 -1.14 8.62 -16.01
N ASP A 18 -1.31 8.38 -17.32
CA ASP A 18 -0.42 8.91 -18.35
C ASP A 18 -0.59 10.44 -18.47
N SER A 19 0.54 11.14 -18.51
CA SER A 19 0.66 12.59 -18.36
C SER A 19 0.39 13.37 -19.65
N THR A 20 -0.78 13.99 -19.77
CA THR A 20 -0.98 15.19 -20.61
C THR A 20 -1.91 16.24 -20.01
N GLU A 21 -2.63 15.94 -18.92
CA GLU A 21 -3.53 16.91 -18.29
C GLU A 21 -2.78 17.79 -17.27
N LYS A 22 -2.93 19.11 -17.42
CA LYS A 22 -2.44 20.10 -16.45
C LYS A 22 -3.08 19.80 -15.09
N ILE A 23 -2.26 19.43 -14.12
CA ILE A 23 -2.70 19.07 -12.77
C ILE A 23 -3.15 20.33 -12.03
N ASP A 24 -4.39 20.34 -11.55
CA ASP A 24 -4.88 21.39 -10.64
C ASP A 24 -4.19 21.24 -9.27
N VAL A 25 -3.51 22.30 -8.84
CA VAL A 25 -2.72 22.37 -7.61
C VAL A 25 -3.61 22.31 -6.36
N LYS A 26 -4.91 22.56 -6.50
CA LYS A 26 -5.87 22.54 -5.38
C LYS A 26 -6.40 21.16 -5.00
N SER A 27 -6.08 20.11 -5.75
CA SER A 27 -6.54 18.76 -5.43
C SER A 27 -5.65 18.09 -4.37
N GLU A 28 -6.22 17.83 -3.20
CA GLU A 28 -5.65 17.04 -2.10
C GLU A 28 -5.66 15.53 -2.38
N GLU A 29 -6.31 15.09 -3.46
CA GLU A 29 -6.42 13.67 -3.78
C GLU A 29 -5.08 13.10 -4.27
N PRO A 30 -4.70 11.89 -3.81
CA PRO A 30 -3.48 11.26 -4.26
C PRO A 30 -3.56 10.92 -5.74
N ILE A 31 -2.44 11.12 -6.44
CA ILE A 31 -2.38 10.91 -7.89
C ILE A 31 -2.60 9.43 -8.25
N VAL A 32 -2.20 8.53 -7.35
CA VAL A 32 -2.59 7.11 -7.34
C VAL A 32 -3.20 6.78 -5.98
N HIS A 33 -4.50 6.47 -6.00
CA HIS A 33 -5.25 5.99 -4.84
C HIS A 33 -5.68 4.55 -5.06
N GLU A 34 -5.30 3.63 -4.18
CA GLU A 34 -5.92 2.31 -4.12
C GLU A 34 -6.24 1.91 -2.69
N SER A 35 -7.52 1.62 -2.47
CA SER A 35 -8.09 1.42 -1.14
C SER A 35 -7.70 0.05 -0.54
N LEU A 36 -7.66 -1.01 -1.35
CA LEU A 36 -7.11 -2.32 -0.95
C LEU A 36 -6.87 -3.24 -2.16
N ALA A 37 -5.61 -3.56 -2.45
CA ALA A 37 -5.23 -4.57 -3.44
C ALA A 37 -5.01 -5.94 -2.76
N PRO A 38 -5.61 -7.04 -3.25
CA PRO A 38 -5.27 -8.38 -2.78
C PRO A 38 -3.89 -8.80 -3.33
N SER A 39 -3.03 -9.41 -2.50
CA SER A 39 -1.85 -10.14 -2.96
C SER A 39 -1.92 -11.61 -2.52
N PHE A 40 -1.66 -12.52 -3.44
CA PHE A 40 -1.59 -13.96 -3.19
C PHE A 40 -0.14 -14.49 -3.22
N GLY A 41 0.86 -13.59 -3.22
CA GLY A 41 2.27 -13.95 -3.41
C GLY A 41 2.58 -14.22 -4.88
N ASP A 42 3.17 -15.38 -5.20
CA ASP A 42 3.46 -15.75 -6.60
C ASP A 42 2.15 -15.96 -7.36
N ILE A 43 1.81 -14.93 -8.15
CA ILE A 43 0.55 -14.84 -8.89
C ILE A 43 0.36 -15.98 -9.90
N ASN A 44 1.44 -16.64 -10.32
CA ASN A 44 1.34 -17.76 -11.25
C ASN A 44 0.69 -18.99 -10.61
N ASN A 45 0.77 -19.11 -9.28
CA ASN A 45 0.28 -20.26 -8.51
C ASN A 45 -0.67 -19.84 -7.37
N ALA A 46 -1.29 -18.66 -7.47
CA ALA A 46 -2.16 -18.12 -6.41
C ALA A 46 -3.36 -19.03 -6.08
N SER A 47 -3.96 -19.63 -7.10
CA SER A 47 -5.05 -20.62 -6.97
C SER A 47 -4.56 -21.89 -6.26
N GLU A 48 -3.44 -22.46 -6.71
CA GLU A 48 -2.84 -23.66 -6.12
C GLU A 48 -2.41 -23.42 -4.66
N SER A 49 -1.82 -22.25 -4.38
CA SER A 49 -1.34 -21.87 -3.05
C SER A 49 -2.46 -21.77 -2.01
N VAL A 50 -3.68 -21.42 -2.42
CA VAL A 50 -4.86 -21.36 -1.53
C VAL A 50 -5.52 -22.73 -1.38
N LYS A 51 -5.57 -23.53 -2.45
CA LYS A 51 -6.13 -24.90 -2.42
C LYS A 51 -5.35 -25.85 -1.50
N GLU A 52 -4.03 -25.67 -1.43
CA GLU A 52 -3.16 -26.48 -0.59
C GLU A 52 -3.18 -26.08 0.90
N LEU A 53 -3.86 -24.97 1.25
CA LEU A 53 -4.06 -24.60 2.64
C LEU A 53 -4.95 -25.61 3.38
N ASP A 54 -4.70 -25.78 4.67
CA ASP A 54 -5.57 -26.60 5.50
C ASP A 54 -6.98 -25.98 5.66
N GLU A 55 -7.95 -26.80 6.06
CA GLU A 55 -9.35 -26.39 6.21
C GLU A 55 -9.52 -25.21 7.18
N LYS A 56 -8.66 -25.08 8.18
CA LYS A 56 -8.73 -24.03 9.21
C LYS A 56 -8.29 -22.69 8.65
N MET A 57 -7.23 -22.68 7.86
CA MET A 57 -6.75 -21.52 7.12
C MET A 57 -7.81 -21.05 6.11
N LYS A 58 -8.41 -21.98 5.37
CA LYS A 58 -9.53 -21.66 4.46
C LYS A 58 -10.73 -21.11 5.21
N LEU A 59 -11.09 -21.68 6.36
CA LEU A 59 -12.15 -21.15 7.23
C LEU A 59 -11.85 -19.72 7.70
N MET A 60 -10.61 -19.44 8.13
CA MET A 60 -10.18 -18.09 8.50
C MET A 60 -10.32 -17.10 7.34
N ILE A 61 -9.93 -17.52 6.12
CA ILE A 61 -10.07 -16.71 4.91
C ILE A 61 -11.55 -16.42 4.62
N ALA A 62 -12.41 -17.44 4.68
CA ALA A 62 -13.84 -17.31 4.43
C ALA A 62 -14.52 -16.33 5.42
N ILE A 63 -14.21 -16.44 6.72
CA ILE A 63 -14.74 -15.53 7.76
C ILE A 63 -14.27 -14.10 7.50
N THR A 64 -12.99 -13.90 7.21
CA THR A 64 -12.40 -12.58 6.95
C THR A 64 -13.04 -11.95 5.71
N MET A 65 -13.18 -12.72 4.63
CA MET A 65 -13.81 -12.26 3.41
C MET A 65 -15.26 -11.85 3.62
N LYS A 66 -16.03 -12.67 4.35
CA LYS A 66 -17.41 -12.33 4.70
C LYS A 66 -17.49 -11.00 5.44
N LYS A 67 -16.62 -10.77 6.42
CA LYS A 67 -16.57 -9.48 7.15
C LYS A 67 -16.20 -8.30 6.25
N LEU A 68 -15.29 -8.48 5.30
CA LEU A 68 -14.92 -7.42 4.35
C LEU A 68 -16.03 -7.10 3.36
N ILE A 69 -16.80 -8.11 2.92
CA ILE A 69 -18.00 -7.91 2.09
C ILE A 69 -19.06 -7.14 2.88
N GLU A 70 -19.34 -7.55 4.11
CA GLU A 70 -20.27 -6.83 4.98
C GLU A 70 -19.81 -5.39 5.24
N LEU A 71 -18.49 -5.18 5.41
CA LEU A 71 -17.93 -3.84 5.55
C LEU A 71 -18.19 -3.01 4.29
N LYS A 72 -17.92 -3.54 3.11
CA LYS A 72 -18.17 -2.88 1.81
C LYS A 72 -19.64 -2.52 1.61
N GLU A 73 -20.55 -3.36 2.07
CA GLU A 73 -22.00 -3.12 1.96
C GLU A 73 -22.50 -2.05 2.94
N LYS A 74 -21.86 -1.91 4.11
CA LYS A 74 -22.29 -1.01 5.19
C LYS A 74 -21.54 0.32 5.22
N LYS A 75 -20.28 0.35 4.77
CA LYS A 75 -19.31 1.45 4.91
C LYS A 75 -18.34 1.49 3.74
N SER A 76 -17.46 2.49 3.72
CA SER A 76 -16.34 2.55 2.80
C SER A 76 -15.22 1.58 3.20
N LEU A 77 -14.52 1.04 2.20
CA LEU A 77 -13.29 0.27 2.37
C LEU A 77 -12.08 1.20 2.60
N SER A 78 -12.18 2.12 3.56
CA SER A 78 -11.02 2.92 3.97
C SER A 78 -10.03 2.07 4.77
N TRP A 79 -8.77 2.50 4.80
CA TRP A 79 -7.72 1.83 5.58
C TRP A 79 -8.13 1.57 7.03
N ASP A 80 -8.64 2.59 7.72
CA ASP A 80 -9.00 2.49 9.14
C ASP A 80 -10.15 1.50 9.35
N ASN A 81 -11.11 1.46 8.43
CA ASN A 81 -12.21 0.50 8.46
C ASN A 81 -11.73 -0.92 8.21
N ILE A 82 -10.79 -1.12 7.29
CA ILE A 82 -10.18 -2.43 7.01
C ILE A 82 -9.37 -2.89 8.22
N GLN A 83 -8.50 -2.05 8.76
CA GLN A 83 -7.71 -2.38 9.94
C GLN A 83 -8.61 -2.67 11.15
N GLY A 84 -9.69 -1.91 11.32
CA GLY A 84 -10.74 -2.18 12.30
C GLY A 84 -11.43 -3.53 12.08
N CYS A 85 -11.74 -3.88 10.83
CA CYS A 85 -12.34 -5.16 10.46
C CYS A 85 -11.46 -6.35 10.87
N PHE A 86 -10.15 -6.25 10.60
CA PHE A 86 -9.17 -7.25 10.99
C PHE A 86 -9.02 -7.37 12.52
N ASN A 87 -8.84 -6.24 13.21
CA ASN A 87 -8.70 -6.21 14.67
C ASN A 87 -9.95 -6.72 15.41
N GLN A 88 -11.14 -6.57 14.83
CA GLN A 88 -12.42 -7.06 15.38
C GLN A 88 -12.77 -8.46 14.88
N ASN A 89 -11.94 -9.10 14.07
CA ASN A 89 -12.18 -10.45 13.61
C ASN A 89 -11.71 -11.45 14.67
N THR A 90 -12.66 -12.08 15.37
CA THR A 90 -12.36 -13.07 16.41
C THR A 90 -11.70 -14.34 15.87
N SER A 91 -11.78 -14.60 14.56
CA SER A 91 -11.03 -15.69 13.92
C SER A 91 -9.55 -15.36 13.71
N LEU A 92 -9.12 -14.13 14.02
CA LEU A 92 -7.76 -13.64 13.85
C LEU A 92 -7.17 -13.25 15.21
N VAL A 93 -5.86 -13.40 15.33
CA VAL A 93 -5.04 -12.83 16.41
C VAL A 93 -3.95 -12.00 15.77
N ALA A 94 -3.78 -10.76 16.22
CA ALA A 94 -2.65 -9.94 15.79
C ALA A 94 -1.36 -10.50 16.40
N ASP A 95 -0.37 -10.77 15.55
CA ASP A 95 0.94 -11.27 16.00
C ASP A 95 1.73 -10.22 16.78
N SER A 96 1.49 -8.95 16.45
CA SER A 96 2.16 -7.82 17.02
C SER A 96 1.29 -6.57 16.93
N SER A 97 1.70 -5.53 17.64
CA SER A 97 1.25 -4.18 17.35
C SER A 97 1.57 -3.80 15.90
N PRO A 98 0.78 -2.88 15.29
CA PRO A 98 1.10 -2.33 13.98
C PRO A 98 2.52 -1.75 13.99
N THR A 99 3.31 -2.10 12.98
CA THR A 99 4.60 -1.46 12.72
C THR A 99 4.37 -0.25 11.84
N GLU A 100 4.96 0.89 12.19
CA GLU A 100 4.95 2.10 11.38
C GLU A 100 6.39 2.58 11.14
N ILE A 101 6.75 2.74 9.87
CA ILE A 101 8.03 3.26 9.44
C ILE A 101 7.78 4.57 8.70
N VAL A 102 8.27 5.67 9.28
CA VAL A 102 8.26 6.99 8.65
C VAL A 102 9.68 7.38 8.32
N LYS A 103 9.94 7.70 7.05
CA LYS A 103 11.26 8.09 6.54
C LYS A 103 11.14 9.22 5.55
N GLU A 104 12.18 10.04 5.48
CA GLU A 104 12.31 11.12 4.51
C GLU A 104 13.59 10.92 3.70
N TYR A 105 13.50 11.17 2.40
CA TYR A 105 14.62 11.41 1.51
C TYR A 105 14.67 12.91 1.26
N VAL A 106 15.77 13.56 1.64
CA VAL A 106 16.01 14.99 1.38
C VAL A 106 16.92 15.08 0.16
N SER A 107 16.54 15.91 -0.81
CA SER A 107 17.40 16.21 -1.95
C SER A 107 18.64 16.98 -1.53
N GLU A 108 19.80 16.65 -2.10
CA GLU A 108 21.07 17.34 -1.82
C GLU A 108 21.19 18.66 -2.59
N SER A 109 20.45 18.81 -3.70
CA SER A 109 20.31 20.08 -4.42
C SER A 109 18.85 20.43 -4.71
N SER A 110 18.54 21.72 -4.76
CA SER A 110 17.22 22.23 -5.18
C SER A 110 16.90 21.94 -6.64
N SER A 111 17.88 21.47 -7.42
CA SER A 111 17.80 21.14 -8.85
C SER A 111 17.79 19.65 -9.18
N ASP A 112 17.91 18.74 -8.20
CA ASP A 112 18.03 17.31 -8.50
C ASP A 112 16.73 16.74 -9.10
N PHE A 113 15.58 17.31 -8.73
CA PHE A 113 14.31 17.00 -9.37
C PHE A 113 14.17 17.82 -10.66
N LYS A 114 14.55 17.23 -11.80
CA LYS A 114 14.48 17.90 -13.10
C LYS A 114 13.05 18.29 -13.48
N PHE A 115 12.97 19.50 -14.05
CA PHE A 115 11.73 20.27 -14.21
C PHE A 115 10.99 20.02 -15.53
N ASP A 116 11.56 19.21 -16.41
CA ASP A 116 11.00 18.86 -17.72
C ASP A 116 10.16 17.57 -17.70
N GLY A 117 9.96 16.99 -16.52
CA GLY A 117 9.28 15.70 -16.35
C GLY A 117 10.14 14.49 -16.72
N SER A 118 11.43 14.69 -17.06
CA SER A 118 12.39 13.60 -17.19
C SER A 118 12.94 13.24 -15.81
N ALA A 119 12.88 11.95 -15.46
CA ALA A 119 13.49 11.49 -14.22
C ALA A 119 15.01 11.43 -14.40
N ASP A 120 15.80 12.09 -13.53
CA ASP A 120 17.25 11.90 -13.53
C ASP A 120 17.56 10.46 -13.10
N PRO A 121 18.17 9.62 -13.97
CA PRO A 121 18.41 8.22 -13.65
C PRO A 121 19.23 8.02 -12.37
N GLN A 122 20.15 8.94 -12.04
CA GLN A 122 20.94 8.86 -10.82
C GLN A 122 20.09 9.15 -9.57
N LEU A 123 19.19 10.14 -9.65
CA LEU A 123 18.26 10.43 -8.58
C LEU A 123 17.25 9.29 -8.38
N VAL A 124 16.72 8.74 -9.47
CA VAL A 124 15.84 7.57 -9.42
C VAL A 124 16.53 6.40 -8.72
N GLN A 125 17.80 6.15 -9.05
CA GLN A 125 18.57 5.10 -8.39
C GLN A 125 18.80 5.39 -6.90
N LYS A 126 19.13 6.64 -6.53
CA LYS A 126 19.27 7.04 -5.12
C LYS A 126 17.97 6.85 -4.34
N VAL A 127 16.84 7.28 -4.91
CA VAL A 127 15.51 7.14 -4.31
C VAL A 127 15.10 5.66 -4.23
N MET A 128 15.43 4.85 -5.24
CA MET A 128 15.21 3.40 -5.21
C MET A 128 16.00 2.76 -4.06
N THR A 129 17.29 3.06 -3.95
CA THR A 129 18.14 2.52 -2.88
C THR A 129 17.64 2.96 -1.51
N TRP A 130 17.26 4.23 -1.35
CA TRP A 130 16.62 4.72 -0.12
C TRP A 130 15.30 3.98 0.17
N TRP A 131 14.47 3.77 -0.85
CA TRP A 131 13.20 3.07 -0.72
C TRP A 131 13.41 1.65 -0.20
N GLU A 132 14.31 0.89 -0.84
CA GLU A 132 14.54 -0.52 -0.50
C GLU A 132 15.25 -0.72 0.83
N SER A 133 16.23 0.12 1.15
CA SER A 133 17.08 -0.06 2.33
C SER A 133 16.56 0.63 3.58
N VAL A 134 15.79 1.72 3.44
CA VAL A 134 15.40 2.59 4.55
C VAL A 134 13.90 2.70 4.71
N ALA A 135 13.18 3.09 3.64
CA ALA A 135 11.75 3.39 3.70
C ALA A 135 10.87 2.13 3.83
N CYS A 136 11.24 1.07 3.10
CA CYS A 136 10.50 -0.18 3.03
C CYS A 136 11.49 -1.37 3.08
N PRO A 137 12.10 -1.65 4.25
CA PRO A 137 13.07 -2.73 4.39
C PRO A 137 12.43 -4.13 4.32
N ASP A 138 11.11 -4.22 4.45
CA ASP A 138 10.35 -5.47 4.42
C ASP A 138 10.23 -6.02 2.97
N PRO A 139 10.87 -7.15 2.65
CA PRO A 139 10.87 -7.70 1.30
C PRO A 139 9.49 -8.15 0.83
N ASP A 140 8.59 -8.52 1.76
CA ASP A 140 7.24 -8.94 1.40
C ASP A 140 6.47 -7.76 0.84
N ILE A 141 6.55 -6.61 1.53
CA ILE A 141 5.89 -5.38 1.12
C ILE A 141 6.43 -4.93 -0.24
N ARG A 142 7.76 -5.00 -0.47
CA ARG A 142 8.35 -4.65 -1.77
C ARG A 142 7.86 -5.54 -2.91
N ASN A 143 7.91 -6.86 -2.71
CA ASN A 143 7.53 -7.82 -3.74
C ASN A 143 6.04 -7.74 -4.08
N ASP A 144 5.19 -7.64 -3.05
CA ASP A 144 3.73 -7.64 -3.20
C ASP A 144 3.19 -6.27 -3.68
N SER A 145 3.87 -5.16 -3.33
CA SER A 145 3.46 -3.80 -3.75
C SER A 145 3.82 -3.46 -5.18
N LYS A 146 4.62 -4.27 -5.89
CA LYS A 146 5.06 -4.04 -7.28
C LYS A 146 5.49 -2.61 -7.62
N LEU A 147 5.97 -1.85 -6.61
CA LEU A 147 6.53 -0.52 -6.79
C LEU A 147 7.94 -0.69 -7.37
N ASP A 148 8.01 -0.78 -8.69
CA ASP A 148 9.26 -0.94 -9.43
C ASP A 148 9.97 0.40 -9.66
N ILE A 149 11.19 0.32 -10.19
CA ILE A 149 12.00 1.49 -10.51
C ILE A 149 11.31 2.45 -11.48
N ASN A 150 10.46 1.95 -12.39
CA ASN A 150 9.71 2.79 -13.32
C ASN A 150 8.60 3.57 -12.61
N SER A 151 7.90 2.92 -11.67
CA SER A 151 6.88 3.55 -10.84
C SER A 151 7.51 4.64 -9.97
N LEU A 152 8.66 4.35 -9.36
CA LEU A 152 9.42 5.33 -8.58
C LEU A 152 10.02 6.43 -9.45
N ALA A 153 10.47 6.14 -10.66
CA ALA A 153 10.93 7.15 -11.62
C ALA A 153 9.82 8.13 -11.99
N LYS A 154 8.60 7.63 -12.23
CA LYS A 154 7.42 8.48 -12.45
C LYS A 154 7.09 9.31 -11.23
N ILE A 155 7.16 8.73 -10.02
CA ILE A 155 6.96 9.44 -8.76
C ILE A 155 8.00 10.55 -8.57
N VAL A 156 9.28 10.30 -8.90
CA VAL A 156 10.37 11.28 -8.84
C VAL A 156 10.21 12.39 -9.89
N ALA A 157 9.82 12.05 -11.13
CA ALA A 157 9.50 13.04 -12.15
C ALA A 157 8.30 13.91 -11.72
N TRP A 158 7.27 13.29 -11.14
CA TRP A 158 6.09 13.98 -10.62
C TRP A 158 6.38 14.83 -9.40
N SER A 159 7.25 14.38 -8.49
CA SER A 159 7.68 15.22 -7.38
C SER A 159 8.40 16.45 -7.90
N GLY A 160 9.23 16.32 -8.95
CA GLY A 160 9.84 17.48 -9.63
C GLY A 160 8.82 18.45 -10.22
N ALA A 161 7.86 17.97 -11.00
CA ALA A 161 6.80 18.80 -11.58
C ALA A 161 5.81 19.36 -10.52
N THR A 162 5.67 18.70 -9.38
CA THR A 162 4.85 19.19 -8.26
C THR A 162 5.62 20.26 -7.49
N VAL A 163 6.92 20.06 -7.31
CA VAL A 163 7.84 21.04 -6.71
C VAL A 163 7.88 22.33 -7.53
N THR A 164 7.79 22.32 -8.86
CA THR A 164 7.71 23.57 -9.65
C THR A 164 6.45 24.38 -9.35
N ASN A 165 5.29 23.72 -9.28
CA ASN A 165 4.05 24.39 -8.92
C ASN A 165 4.07 24.90 -7.47
N PHE A 166 4.80 24.20 -6.61
CA PHE A 166 5.07 24.66 -5.26
C PHE A 166 6.02 25.88 -5.26
N ILE A 167 7.09 25.92 -6.07
CA ILE A 167 7.97 27.10 -6.21
C ILE A 167 7.19 28.36 -6.59
N ASP A 168 6.24 28.26 -7.52
CA ASP A 168 5.37 29.39 -7.88
C ASP A 168 4.47 29.85 -6.72
N PHE A 169 4.20 28.96 -5.75
CA PHE A 169 3.46 29.24 -4.51
C PHE A 169 4.35 29.74 -3.36
N TRP A 170 5.67 29.46 -3.38
CA TRP A 170 6.69 29.70 -2.33
C TRP A 170 7.09 31.15 -2.06
N SER A 171 6.19 32.10 -2.29
CA SER A 171 6.42 33.51 -1.91
C SER A 171 6.29 33.77 -0.40
N LYS A 172 5.90 32.78 0.43
CA LYS A 172 5.71 32.90 1.90
C LYS A 172 6.09 31.61 2.66
N HIS A 173 6.40 31.76 3.96
CA HIS A 173 6.97 30.77 4.88
C HIS A 173 6.04 29.58 5.16
N GLU A 174 6.02 28.56 4.29
CA GLU A 174 5.08 27.44 4.45
C GLU A 174 5.73 26.11 4.03
N ARG A 175 5.54 25.08 4.87
CA ARG A 175 5.84 23.68 4.52
C ARG A 175 4.65 23.14 3.74
N HIS A 176 4.93 22.59 2.56
CA HIS A 176 3.91 21.96 1.72
C HIS A 176 4.20 20.47 1.56
N GLU A 177 3.14 19.66 1.65
CA GLU A 177 3.20 18.20 1.48
C GLU A 177 2.05 17.79 0.54
N ARG A 178 2.33 16.92 -0.44
CA ARG A 178 1.33 16.35 -1.33
C ARG A 178 1.51 14.85 -1.45
N THR A 179 0.41 14.11 -1.29
CA THR A 179 0.41 12.66 -1.45
C THR A 179 0.57 12.28 -2.93
N LEU A 180 1.64 11.57 -3.26
CA LEU A 180 1.93 11.06 -4.60
C LEU A 180 1.27 9.69 -4.81
N LEU A 181 1.35 8.84 -3.77
CA LEU A 181 0.88 7.46 -3.80
C LEU A 181 0.27 7.13 -2.45
N GLU A 182 -0.89 6.50 -2.47
CA GLU A 182 -1.43 5.78 -1.32
C GLU A 182 -2.00 4.44 -1.75
N VAL A 183 -1.44 3.35 -1.21
CA VAL A 183 -1.85 1.98 -1.53
C VAL A 183 -2.02 1.19 -0.24
N GLY A 184 -3.20 0.61 -0.05
CA GLY A 184 -3.42 -0.48 0.90
C GLY A 184 -3.28 -1.82 0.20
N VAL A 185 -2.59 -2.79 0.81
CA VAL A 185 -2.51 -4.16 0.30
C VAL A 185 -2.83 -5.16 1.41
N MET A 186 -3.56 -6.21 1.04
CA MET A 186 -3.87 -7.35 1.88
C MET A 186 -3.29 -8.61 1.26
N ARG A 187 -2.22 -9.12 1.87
CA ARG A 187 -1.59 -10.38 1.50
C ARG A 187 -2.34 -11.55 2.15
N TYR A 188 -2.82 -12.48 1.33
CA TYR A 188 -3.46 -13.70 1.77
C TYR A 188 -2.44 -14.69 2.37
N PRO A 189 -2.87 -15.58 3.26
CA PRO A 189 -2.04 -16.66 3.73
C PRO A 189 -1.61 -17.59 2.60
N THR A 190 -0.40 -18.12 2.72
CA THR A 190 0.14 -19.19 1.88
C THR A 190 0.74 -20.27 2.79
N ILE A 191 1.10 -21.44 2.23
CA ILE A 191 1.74 -22.51 3.01
C ILE A 191 3.03 -22.02 3.68
N ALA A 192 3.85 -21.25 2.95
CA ALA A 192 5.09 -20.70 3.48
C ALA A 192 4.87 -19.59 4.53
N LYS A 193 3.73 -18.90 4.46
CA LYS A 193 3.41 -17.74 5.31
C LYS A 193 1.94 -17.80 5.74
N PRO A 194 1.60 -18.63 6.75
CA PRO A 194 0.23 -18.97 7.12
C PRO A 194 -0.42 -17.87 7.99
N TYR A 195 -0.44 -16.65 7.47
CA TYR A 195 -1.02 -15.48 8.13
C TYR A 195 -1.46 -14.45 7.10
N PHE A 196 -2.45 -13.64 7.45
CA PHE A 196 -2.72 -12.42 6.71
C PHE A 196 -1.68 -11.35 7.05
N LYS A 197 -1.25 -10.59 6.05
CA LYS A 197 -0.46 -9.37 6.27
C LYS A 197 -1.18 -8.21 5.61
N VAL A 198 -1.51 -7.19 6.37
CA VAL A 198 -2.18 -5.98 5.87
C VAL A 198 -1.19 -4.83 6.02
N TYR A 199 -0.96 -4.07 4.96
CA TYR A 199 -0.05 -2.93 5.00
C TYR A 199 -0.50 -1.78 4.11
N ARG A 200 -0.11 -0.56 4.50
CA ARG A 200 -0.38 0.67 3.77
C ARG A 200 0.94 1.34 3.44
N ILE A 201 1.09 1.75 2.21
CA ILE A 201 2.20 2.56 1.74
C ILE A 201 1.65 3.93 1.39
N LYS A 202 2.27 4.97 1.93
CA LYS A 202 2.07 6.36 1.52
C LYS A 202 3.39 6.96 1.09
N LEU A 203 3.39 7.65 -0.04
CA LEU A 203 4.50 8.49 -0.47
C LEU A 203 4.00 9.92 -0.66
N PHE A 204 4.77 10.87 -0.15
CA PHE A 204 4.50 12.29 -0.23
C PHE A 204 5.69 13.02 -0.85
N ALA A 205 5.43 13.94 -1.77
CA ALA A 205 6.39 14.99 -2.08
C ALA A 205 6.24 16.09 -1.04
N TRP A 206 7.35 16.62 -0.53
CA TRP A 206 7.30 17.77 0.37
C TRP A 206 8.35 18.81 -0.02
N SER A 207 8.09 20.04 0.39
CA SER A 207 9.05 21.14 0.36
C SER A 207 8.91 22.02 1.60
N ASP A 208 10.05 22.52 2.05
CA ASP A 208 10.19 23.41 3.19
C ASP A 208 11.07 24.60 2.76
N CYS A 209 10.51 25.81 2.81
CA CYS A 209 11.23 27.05 2.53
C CYS A 209 11.43 27.82 3.82
N THR A 210 12.69 27.85 4.28
CA THR A 210 13.10 28.67 5.42
C THR A 210 13.92 29.85 4.93
N ARG A 211 13.32 31.05 4.98
CA ARG A 211 13.99 32.30 4.65
C ARG A 211 14.33 33.06 5.92
N THR A 212 15.61 33.10 6.28
CA THR A 212 16.11 34.13 7.20
C THR A 212 16.58 35.33 6.38
N VAL A 213 16.60 36.52 7.00
CA VAL A 213 16.77 37.85 6.34
C VAL A 213 17.99 37.92 5.38
N TRP A 214 18.96 37.02 5.49
CA TRP A 214 20.20 36.98 4.70
C TRP A 214 20.52 35.61 4.08
N HIS A 215 19.70 34.58 4.31
CA HIS A 215 19.95 33.21 3.81
C HIS A 215 18.63 32.48 3.55
N GLN A 216 18.50 31.89 2.36
CA GLN A 216 17.37 31.07 1.96
C GLN A 216 17.84 29.61 1.88
N GLU A 217 17.28 28.77 2.76
CA GLU A 217 17.44 27.31 2.69
C GLU A 217 16.14 26.71 2.17
N ASP A 218 16.16 26.25 0.92
CA ASP A 218 15.07 25.50 0.30
C ASP A 218 15.41 24.02 0.36
N LYS A 219 14.54 23.22 1.01
CA LYS A 219 14.67 21.77 1.08
C LYS A 219 13.44 21.14 0.47
N ASN A 220 13.64 20.10 -0.32
CA ASN A 220 12.57 19.31 -0.87
C ASN A 220 12.92 17.83 -0.79
N GLY A 221 11.91 16.99 -0.94
CA GLY A 221 12.12 15.58 -0.75
C GLY A 221 10.89 14.71 -0.93
N ILE A 222 11.09 13.44 -0.63
CA ILE A 222 10.05 12.42 -0.61
C ILE A 222 9.95 11.92 0.83
N LYS A 223 8.73 11.81 1.34
CA LYS A 223 8.44 11.20 2.64
C LYS A 223 7.65 9.93 2.39
N SER A 224 7.99 8.88 3.11
CA SER A 224 7.28 7.61 3.08
C SER A 224 6.69 7.29 4.44
N THR A 225 5.47 6.77 4.46
CA THR A 225 4.88 6.10 5.62
C THR A 225 4.51 4.69 5.20
N VAL A 226 5.11 3.69 5.85
CA VAL A 226 4.75 2.28 5.68
C VAL A 226 4.19 1.77 6.99
N THR A 227 2.90 1.43 7.01
CA THR A 227 2.27 0.75 8.15
C THR A 227 2.02 -0.70 7.80
N SER A 228 2.23 -1.63 8.73
CA SER A 228 1.95 -3.05 8.50
C SER A 228 1.54 -3.77 9.77
N GLN A 229 0.71 -4.80 9.62
CA GLN A 229 0.31 -5.68 10.71
C GLN A 229 0.04 -7.10 10.19
N THR A 230 0.42 -8.07 11.00
CA THR A 230 0.25 -9.49 10.70
C THR A 230 -0.81 -10.11 11.58
N PHE A 231 -1.65 -10.96 11.00
CA PHE A 231 -2.76 -11.64 11.68
C PHE A 231 -2.72 -13.14 11.42
N ARG A 232 -2.60 -13.91 12.50
CA ARG A 232 -2.64 -15.38 12.49
C ARG A 232 -4.05 -15.92 12.79
N PRO A 233 -4.30 -17.19 12.47
CA PRO A 233 -5.52 -17.86 12.88
C PRO A 233 -5.67 -17.85 14.41
N ASN A 234 -6.89 -17.58 14.88
CA ASN A 234 -7.22 -17.81 16.28
C ASN A 234 -7.58 -19.28 16.49
N ASP A 235 -6.61 -20.05 16.94
CA ASP A 235 -6.73 -21.49 17.11
C ASP A 235 -7.82 -21.89 18.11
N GLU A 236 -7.99 -21.12 19.17
CA GLU A 236 -8.99 -21.38 20.22
C GLU A 236 -10.41 -21.21 19.69
N VAL A 237 -10.65 -20.20 18.85
CA VAL A 237 -11.96 -19.93 18.26
C VAL A 237 -12.25 -20.88 17.11
N LEU A 238 -11.27 -21.08 16.22
CA LEU A 238 -11.46 -21.87 15.01
C LEU A 238 -11.62 -23.37 15.28
N SER A 239 -10.98 -23.90 16.32
CA SER A 239 -11.12 -25.31 16.72
C SER A 239 -12.50 -25.65 17.29
N GLN A 240 -13.26 -24.66 17.76
CA GLN A 240 -14.61 -24.84 18.28
C GLN A 240 -15.67 -24.86 17.17
N VAL A 241 -15.30 -24.51 15.93
CA VAL A 241 -16.21 -24.54 14.79
C VAL A 241 -16.47 -25.99 14.39
N LYS A 242 -17.74 -26.32 14.12
CA LYS A 242 -18.13 -27.67 13.70
C LYS A 242 -17.42 -28.05 12.41
N LYS A 243 -16.91 -29.29 12.35
CA LYS A 243 -16.19 -29.83 11.18
C LYS A 243 -16.96 -29.68 9.87
N GLU A 244 -18.29 -29.86 9.88
CA GLU A 244 -19.15 -29.66 8.71
C GLU A 244 -19.11 -28.21 8.18
N THR A 245 -19.10 -27.23 9.09
CA THR A 245 -19.01 -25.81 8.74
C THR A 245 -17.62 -25.47 8.22
N THR A 246 -16.57 -26.01 8.84
CA THR A 246 -15.18 -25.86 8.39
C THR A 246 -15.03 -26.39 6.96
N LYS A 247 -15.52 -27.61 6.70
CA LYS A 247 -15.45 -28.22 5.38
C LYS A 247 -16.21 -27.41 4.33
N LYS A 248 -17.44 -26.99 4.65
CA LYS A 248 -18.22 -26.15 3.73
C LYS A 248 -17.51 -24.84 3.39
N ALA A 249 -16.88 -24.20 4.37
CA ALA A 249 -16.09 -22.99 4.14
C ALA A 249 -14.86 -23.27 3.29
N ALA A 250 -14.20 -24.42 3.47
CA ALA A 250 -13.08 -24.84 2.64
C ALA A 250 -13.48 -25.08 1.18
N ASP A 251 -14.59 -25.80 0.96
CA ASP A 251 -15.14 -26.05 -0.37
C ASP A 251 -15.50 -24.71 -1.06
N GLU A 252 -16.13 -23.77 -0.32
CA GLU A 252 -16.43 -22.43 -0.84
C GLU A 252 -15.16 -21.64 -1.24
N ILE A 253 -14.06 -21.79 -0.52
CA ILE A 253 -12.78 -21.16 -0.88
C ILE A 253 -12.18 -21.83 -2.11
N ASP A 254 -12.20 -23.15 -2.20
CA ASP A 254 -11.67 -23.88 -3.36
C ASP A 254 -12.44 -23.54 -4.66
N ASP A 255 -13.76 -23.34 -4.55
CA ASP A 255 -14.60 -22.87 -5.66
C ASP A 255 -14.30 -21.40 -6.06
N MET A 256 -13.88 -20.56 -5.10
CA MET A 256 -13.54 -19.15 -5.36
C MET A 256 -12.19 -18.98 -6.05
N PHE A 257 -11.28 -19.93 -5.85
CA PHE A 257 -9.93 -19.93 -6.42
C PHE A 257 -9.77 -21.17 -7.32
N PRO A 258 -10.43 -21.22 -8.49
CA PRO A 258 -10.42 -22.38 -9.37
C PRO A 258 -9.05 -22.65 -10.02
#